data_AF-A9WPQ7-F1
#
_entry.id   AF-A9WPQ7-F1
#
_cell.length_a   1.000
_cell.length_b   1.000
_cell.length_c   1.000
_cell.angle_alpha   90.00
_cell.angle_beta   90.00
_cell.angle_gamma   90.00
#
_symmetry.space_group_name_H-M   'P 1'
#
loop_
_entity.id
_entity.type
_entity.pdbx_description
1 polymer ?
#
loop_
_entity_poly.entity_id
_entity_poly.type
_entity_poly.pdbx_seq_one_letter_code
_entity_poly.pdbx_strand_id
1 'polypeptide(L)'
;MGKEGRMAAADEFTAINESLVQCQEEKLPADDVKVQAAVDRHYRWILLSWTPDATSYQNLGQMYVDDDRFRATYEKVGVSPEFLLEGIKVYAVNKL
;
A
#
# COMPACT_ATOMS: atom_id res chain seq x y z
N MET A 1 -11.32 -8.99 14.68
CA MET A 1 -12.39 -8.53 13.76
C MET A 1 -13.47 -9.60 13.57
N GLY A 2 -14.74 -9.23 13.65
CA GLY A 2 -15.88 -10.07 13.20
C GLY A 2 -15.94 -10.21 11.67
N LYS A 3 -16.90 -10.99 11.15
CA LYS A 3 -17.06 -11.25 9.70
C LYS A 3 -17.20 -9.97 8.89
N GLU A 4 -17.98 -9.01 9.38
CA GLU A 4 -18.24 -7.72 8.73
C GLU A 4 -16.98 -6.86 8.64
N GLY A 5 -16.17 -6.80 9.72
CA GLY A 5 -14.90 -6.08 9.71
C GLY A 5 -13.88 -6.66 8.72
N ARG A 6 -13.89 -7.99 8.50
CA ARG A 6 -13.04 -8.62 7.47
C ARG A 6 -13.49 -8.29 6.05
N MET A 7 -14.80 -8.19 5.80
CA MET A 7 -15.33 -7.79 4.50
C MET A 7 -14.97 -6.33 4.20
N ALA A 8 -15.20 -5.42 5.15
CA ALA A 8 -14.84 -4.01 4.99
C ALA A 8 -13.32 -3.82 4.74
N ALA A 9 -12.47 -4.59 5.42
CA ALA A 9 -11.03 -4.57 5.15
C ALA A 9 -10.68 -5.09 3.74
N ALA A 10 -11.41 -6.09 3.21
CA ALA A 10 -11.17 -6.59 1.86
C ALA A 10 -11.64 -5.60 0.78
N ASP A 11 -12.78 -4.94 1.00
CA ASP A 11 -13.29 -3.89 0.10
C ASP A 11 -12.32 -2.70 0.06
N GLU A 12 -11.81 -2.30 1.23
CA GLU A 12 -10.83 -1.21 1.30
C GLU A 12 -9.50 -1.58 0.64
N PHE A 13 -9.02 -2.82 0.81
CA PHE A 13 -7.85 -3.30 0.07
C PHE A 13 -8.05 -3.18 -1.45
N THR A 14 -9.23 -3.55 -1.95
CA THR A 14 -9.55 -3.43 -3.39
C THR A 14 -9.51 -1.97 -3.84
N ALA A 15 -10.20 -1.08 -3.13
CA ALA A 15 -10.27 0.34 -3.47
C ALA A 15 -8.92 1.08 -3.39
N ILE A 16 -8.06 0.69 -2.45
CA ILE A 16 -6.68 1.20 -2.36
C ILE A 16 -5.90 0.80 -3.61
N ASN A 17 -5.95 -0.47 -3.99
CA ASN A 17 -5.20 -0.96 -5.15
C ASN A 17 -5.70 -0.35 -6.45
N GLU A 18 -7.02 -0.18 -6.64
CA GLU A 18 -7.56 0.56 -7.80
C GLU A 18 -7.01 1.99 -7.90
N SER A 19 -6.92 2.69 -6.77
CA SER A 19 -6.34 4.04 -6.71
C SER A 19 -4.85 4.04 -7.09
N LEU A 20 -4.09 3.03 -6.63
CA LEU A 20 -2.67 2.86 -6.96
C LEU A 20 -2.45 2.52 -8.44
N VAL A 21 -3.30 1.64 -9.01
CA VAL A 21 -3.28 1.32 -10.45
C VAL A 21 -3.44 2.60 -11.27
N GLN A 22 -4.45 3.42 -10.96
CA GLN A 22 -4.66 4.67 -11.68
C GLN A 22 -3.43 5.59 -11.61
N CYS A 23 -2.84 5.75 -10.42
CA CYS A 23 -1.63 6.57 -10.26
C CYS A 23 -0.44 6.04 -11.06
N GLN A 24 -0.28 4.70 -11.11
CA GLN A 24 0.77 4.04 -11.88
C GLN A 24 0.58 4.21 -13.39
N GLU A 25 -0.66 4.07 -13.89
CA GLU A 25 -1.00 4.30 -15.30
C GLU A 25 -0.77 5.75 -15.73
N GLU A 26 -1.10 6.70 -14.84
CA GLU A 26 -0.81 8.14 -14.99
C GLU A 26 0.70 8.45 -14.84
N LYS A 27 1.53 7.46 -14.43
CA LYS A 27 2.97 7.60 -14.17
C LYS A 27 3.29 8.72 -13.17
N LEU A 28 2.45 8.86 -12.16
CA LEU A 28 2.64 9.88 -11.12
C LEU A 28 3.89 9.58 -10.29
N PRO A 29 4.64 10.61 -9.88
CA PRO A 29 5.77 10.42 -8.99
C PRO A 29 5.31 9.98 -7.60
N ALA A 30 6.20 9.33 -6.85
CA ALA A 30 5.88 8.75 -5.54
C ALA A 30 5.41 9.79 -4.51
N ASP A 31 5.85 11.04 -4.62
CA ASP A 31 5.47 12.16 -3.76
C ASP A 31 4.21 12.92 -4.23
N ASP A 32 3.58 12.49 -5.32
CA ASP A 32 2.32 13.07 -5.79
C ASP A 32 1.22 12.94 -4.72
N VAL A 33 0.38 13.96 -4.61
CA VAL A 33 -0.71 14.01 -3.63
C VAL A 33 -1.68 12.84 -3.76
N LYS A 34 -1.97 12.37 -4.98
CA LYS A 34 -2.85 11.21 -5.21
C LYS A 34 -2.19 9.91 -4.74
N VAL A 35 -0.89 9.75 -5.02
CA VAL A 35 -0.11 8.58 -4.57
C VAL A 35 -0.07 8.55 -3.05
N GLN A 36 0.28 9.67 -2.42
CA GLN A 36 0.38 9.77 -0.96
C GLN A 36 -0.98 9.59 -0.27
N ALA A 37 -2.10 10.00 -0.90
CA ALA A 37 -3.44 9.71 -0.40
C ALA A 37 -3.76 8.20 -0.43
N ALA A 38 -3.39 7.49 -1.50
CA ALA A 38 -3.57 6.04 -1.56
C ALA A 38 -2.67 5.29 -0.55
N VAL A 39 -1.42 5.75 -0.37
CA VAL A 39 -0.48 5.18 0.61
C VAL A 39 -0.93 5.45 2.05
N ASP A 40 -1.54 6.61 2.34
CA ASP A 40 -2.13 6.89 3.66
C ASP A 40 -3.25 5.89 3.99
N ARG A 41 -4.12 5.60 3.01
CA ARG A 41 -5.17 4.58 3.16
C ARG A 41 -4.56 3.19 3.36
N HIS A 42 -3.52 2.85 2.60
CA HIS A 42 -2.76 1.61 2.80
C HIS A 42 -2.18 1.51 4.21
N TYR A 43 -1.55 2.57 4.73
CA TYR A 43 -1.01 2.60 6.09
C TYR A 43 -2.13 2.37 7.13
N ARG A 44 -3.26 3.09 7.01
CA ARG A 44 -4.43 2.88 7.89
C ARG A 44 -5.01 1.48 7.81
N TRP A 45 -4.98 0.87 6.63
CA TRP A 45 -5.41 -0.52 6.46
C TRP A 45 -4.47 -1.48 7.18
N ILE A 46 -3.15 -1.25 7.14
CA ILE A 46 -2.17 -2.02 7.92
C ILE A 46 -2.38 -1.85 9.43
N LEU A 47 -2.76 -0.65 9.90
CA LEU A 47 -3.08 -0.37 11.31
C LEU A 47 -4.22 -1.26 11.87
N LEU A 48 -5.07 -1.83 11.02
CA LEU A 48 -6.11 -2.78 11.45
C LEU A 48 -5.54 -4.12 11.93
N SER A 49 -4.29 -4.42 11.57
CA SER A 49 -3.58 -5.66 11.93
C SER A 49 -2.50 -5.40 12.98
N TRP A 50 -1.67 -4.38 12.77
CA TRP A 50 -0.59 -3.99 13.70
C TRP A 50 -0.13 -2.55 13.44
N THR A 51 0.63 -1.96 14.36
CA THR A 51 1.10 -0.57 14.25
C THR A 51 2.59 -0.51 13.90
N PRO A 52 2.95 -0.30 12.62
CA PRO A 52 4.34 -0.04 12.21
C PRO A 52 4.80 1.38 12.54
N ASP A 53 6.07 1.49 12.89
CA ASP A 53 6.87 2.72 12.79
C ASP A 53 7.40 2.95 11.36
N ALA A 54 8.10 4.05 11.13
CA ALA A 54 8.65 4.40 9.82
C ALA A 54 9.55 3.32 9.21
N THR A 55 10.41 2.69 10.02
CA THR A 55 11.36 1.66 9.57
C THR A 55 10.64 0.36 9.22
N SER A 56 9.74 -0.08 10.08
CA SER A 56 9.01 -1.33 9.90
C SER A 56 7.97 -1.23 8.77
N TYR A 57 7.40 -0.05 8.50
CA TYR A 57 6.55 0.17 7.32
C TYR A 57 7.35 0.09 6.01
N GLN A 58 8.56 0.65 5.97
CA GLN A 58 9.46 0.51 4.81
C GLN A 58 9.87 -0.95 4.58
N ASN A 59 10.22 -1.67 5.66
CA ASN A 59 10.57 -3.09 5.57
C ASN A 59 9.40 -3.95 5.07
N LEU A 60 8.16 -3.59 5.44
CA LEU A 60 6.96 -4.23 4.90
C LEU A 60 6.84 -4.02 3.38
N GLY A 61 7.03 -2.79 2.90
CA GLY A 61 7.05 -2.52 1.46
C GLY A 61 8.16 -3.28 0.74
N GLN A 62 9.36 -3.38 1.33
CA GLN A 62 10.48 -4.13 0.76
C GLN A 62 10.14 -5.63 0.68
N MET A 63 9.49 -6.19 1.70
CA MET A 63 9.00 -7.58 1.66
C MET A 63 8.01 -7.83 0.51
N TYR A 64 7.17 -6.85 0.14
CA TYR A 64 6.27 -7.00 -1.01
C TYR A 64 7.02 -7.14 -2.34
N VAL A 65 8.22 -6.55 -2.43
CA VAL A 65 9.10 -6.65 -3.60
C VAL A 65 9.92 -7.95 -3.54
N ASP A 66 10.43 -8.33 -2.38
CA ASP A 66 11.40 -9.41 -2.25
C ASP A 66 10.77 -10.82 -2.19
N ASP A 67 9.50 -10.93 -1.74
CA ASP A 67 8.81 -12.22 -1.61
C ASP A 67 7.74 -12.40 -2.72
N ASP A 68 7.99 -13.36 -3.59
CA ASP A 68 7.14 -13.70 -4.75
C ASP A 68 5.66 -13.92 -4.40
N ARG A 69 5.36 -14.37 -3.17
CA ARG A 69 3.97 -14.60 -2.73
C ARG A 69 3.20 -13.29 -2.61
N PHE A 70 3.84 -12.26 -2.07
CA PHE A 70 3.26 -10.93 -1.94
C PHE A 70 3.24 -10.19 -3.27
N ARG A 71 4.33 -10.30 -4.03
CA ARG A 71 4.39 -9.80 -5.41
C ARG A 71 3.22 -10.29 -6.26
N ALA A 72 3.00 -11.60 -6.29
CA ALA A 72 1.90 -12.19 -7.05
C ALA A 72 0.51 -11.71 -6.59
N THR A 73 0.37 -11.21 -5.37
CA THR A 73 -0.89 -10.61 -4.88
C THR A 73 -1.12 -9.23 -5.51
N TYR A 74 -0.11 -8.38 -5.50
CA TYR A 74 -0.19 -7.03 -6.06
C TYR A 74 -0.24 -7.04 -7.59
N GLU A 75 0.52 -7.92 -8.25
CA GLU A 75 0.47 -8.08 -9.71
C GLU A 75 -0.92 -8.53 -10.19
N LYS A 76 -1.62 -9.39 -9.44
CA LYS A 76 -3.00 -9.80 -9.77
C LYS A 76 -3.99 -8.64 -9.76
N VAL A 77 -3.75 -7.63 -8.94
CA VAL A 77 -4.57 -6.41 -8.87
C VAL A 77 -4.00 -5.25 -9.69
N GLY A 78 -2.94 -5.51 -10.48
CA GLY A 78 -2.37 -4.54 -11.43
C GLY A 78 -1.37 -3.54 -10.83
N VAL A 79 -1.05 -3.64 -9.54
CA VAL A 79 -0.11 -2.75 -8.87
C VAL A 79 1.29 -3.36 -8.88
N SER A 80 2.30 -2.60 -9.29
CA SER A 80 3.70 -2.97 -9.09
C SER A 80 4.06 -2.83 -7.61
N PRO A 81 4.60 -3.89 -6.96
CA PRO A 81 5.13 -3.79 -5.61
C PRO A 81 6.19 -2.69 -5.45
N GLU A 82 7.00 -2.45 -6.49
CA GLU A 82 8.00 -1.39 -6.53
C GLU A 82 7.35 0.00 -6.49
N PHE A 83 6.29 0.21 -7.26
CA PHE A 83 5.55 1.48 -7.23
C PHE A 83 4.99 1.77 -5.83
N LEU A 84 4.39 0.76 -5.19
CA LEU A 84 3.90 0.88 -3.82
C LEU A 84 5.04 1.14 -2.82
N LEU A 85 6.16 0.44 -2.93
CA LEU A 85 7.34 0.63 -2.07
C LEU A 85 7.87 2.07 -2.15
N GLU A 86 7.99 2.65 -3.33
CA GLU A 86 8.45 4.04 -3.48
C GLU A 86 7.50 5.03 -2.79
N GLY A 87 6.19 4.84 -2.94
CA GLY A 87 5.19 5.62 -2.21
C GLY A 87 5.29 5.46 -0.68
N ILE A 88 5.52 4.23 -0.20
CA ILE A 88 5.72 3.90 1.21
C ILE A 88 6.95 4.61 1.78
N LYS A 89 8.08 4.61 1.07
CA LYS A 89 9.32 5.28 1.52
C LYS A 89 9.09 6.77 1.73
N VAL A 90 8.44 7.44 0.77
CA VAL A 90 8.09 8.86 0.88
C VAL A 90 7.15 9.12 2.05
N TYR A 91 6.11 8.30 2.20
CA TYR A 91 5.14 8.45 3.30
C TYR A 91 5.82 8.29 4.66
N ALA A 92 6.63 7.23 4.82
CA ALA A 92 7.31 6.93 6.07
C ALA A 92 8.24 8.07 6.51
N VAL A 93 8.96 8.72 5.59
CA VAL A 93 9.84 9.85 5.92
C VAL A 93 9.06 11.11 6.31
N ASN A 94 7.88 11.32 5.72
CA ASN A 94 7.14 12.57 5.86
C ASN A 94 6.02 12.56 6.91
N LYS A 95 5.58 11.38 7.36
CA LYS A 95 4.36 11.21 8.17
C LYS A 95 4.52 10.33 9.41
N LEU A 96 5.57 9.52 9.50
CA LEU A 96 5.82 8.57 10.60
C LEU A 96 7.08 8.96 11.37
#